data_AF-A0A923V1R9-F1
#
_entry.id   AF-A0A923V1R9-F1
#
_cell.length_a   1.000
_cell.length_b   1.000
_cell.length_c   1.000
_cell.angle_alpha   90.00
_cell.angle_beta   90.00
_cell.angle_gamma   90.00
#
_symmetry.space_group_name_H-M   'P 1'
#
loop_
_entity.id
_entity.type
_entity.pdbx_description
1 polymer ?
#
loop_
_entity_poly.entity_id
_entity_poly.type
_entity_poly.pdbx_seq_one_letter_code
_entity_poly.pdbx_strand_id
1 'polypeptide(L)'
;MTQALRFGGKIMAATVSRRAHRWVVAIQVEVAASMRVPSERRERLGVDLNTGSIDLSDGKSIPTPRPLSKRAKRLSRLSKKTSRKIAYAKVAAGIAGDQAMPTGTRLAISINLRKTNDQIARLHAGIHHQRQDWLHKNTTRLCRENQAVVLEDLSVQGMTAAARGSPEQPGKKVRQKAGLNRSILDVAFGEFRRHMDYKAALYGAELIVAAAPEHDHGALEKDVHAAKELGQARAKASAEARVSTSRNRS
;
A
#
# COMPACT_ATOMS: atom_id res chain seq x y z
N MET A 1 -16.92 -8.62 -15.66
CA MET A 1 -17.31 -7.42 -14.89
C MET A 1 -16.64 -6.23 -15.54
N THR A 2 -17.42 -5.33 -16.09
CA THR A 2 -16.98 -4.02 -16.58
C THR A 2 -17.42 -2.97 -15.57
N GLN A 3 -16.72 -1.85 -15.53
CA GLN A 3 -17.11 -0.71 -14.70
C GLN A 3 -17.11 0.53 -15.60
N ALA A 4 -18.14 1.36 -15.47
CA ALA A 4 -18.17 2.67 -16.13
C ALA A 4 -16.98 3.52 -15.66
N LEU A 5 -16.45 4.35 -16.55
CA LEU A 5 -15.40 5.30 -16.17
C LEU A 5 -15.89 6.18 -15.02
N ARG A 6 -15.17 6.13 -13.90
CA ARG A 6 -15.55 6.84 -12.67
C ARG A 6 -15.31 8.34 -12.76
N PHE A 7 -14.47 8.76 -13.70
CA PHE A 7 -14.06 10.14 -13.88
C PHE A 7 -14.43 10.59 -15.29
N GLY A 8 -15.13 11.72 -15.37
CA GLY A 8 -15.32 12.43 -16.63
C GLY A 8 -14.01 13.12 -17.03
N GLY A 9 -13.72 13.17 -18.33
CA GLY A 9 -12.51 13.79 -18.85
C GLY A 9 -12.08 13.20 -20.18
N LYS A 10 -10.97 13.72 -20.73
CA LYS A 10 -10.41 13.24 -22.00
C LYS A 10 -9.66 11.94 -21.78
N ILE A 11 -10.02 10.88 -22.51
CA ILE A 11 -9.26 9.63 -22.50
C ILE A 11 -7.91 9.88 -23.19
N MET A 12 -6.82 9.55 -22.49
CA MET A 12 -5.45 9.74 -22.96
C MET A 12 -4.89 8.45 -23.57
N ALA A 13 -5.07 7.34 -22.87
CA ALA A 13 -4.53 6.05 -23.27
C ALA A 13 -5.33 4.91 -22.64
N ALA A 14 -5.27 3.74 -23.26
CA ALA A 14 -5.76 2.49 -22.68
C ALA A 14 -4.66 1.43 -22.72
N THR A 15 -4.33 0.85 -21.57
CA THR A 15 -3.40 -0.27 -21.48
C THR A 15 -4.18 -1.55 -21.27
N VAL A 16 -4.07 -2.48 -22.22
CA VAL A 16 -4.64 -3.83 -22.11
C VAL A 16 -3.58 -4.77 -21.58
N SER A 17 -3.89 -5.48 -20.49
CA SER A 17 -2.98 -6.45 -19.88
C SER A 17 -3.71 -7.72 -19.47
N ARG A 18 -2.98 -8.83 -19.40
CA ARG A 18 -3.51 -10.11 -18.89
C ARG A 18 -2.85 -10.45 -17.57
N ARG A 19 -3.64 -10.53 -16.48
CA ARG A 19 -3.17 -10.88 -15.13
C ARG A 19 -3.96 -12.06 -14.58
N ALA A 20 -3.27 -13.14 -14.22
CA ALA A 20 -3.88 -14.36 -13.68
C ALA A 20 -5.11 -14.86 -14.49
N HIS A 21 -4.96 -14.89 -15.83
CA HIS A 21 -5.99 -15.22 -16.82
C HIS A 21 -7.18 -14.25 -16.95
N ARG A 22 -7.12 -13.10 -16.31
CA ARG A 22 -8.10 -12.02 -16.51
C ARG A 22 -7.50 -10.97 -17.42
N TRP A 23 -8.26 -10.55 -18.42
CA TRP A 23 -7.95 -9.34 -19.16
C TRP A 23 -8.38 -8.14 -18.32
N VAL A 24 -7.49 -7.15 -18.24
CA VAL A 24 -7.69 -5.89 -17.53
C VAL A 24 -7.36 -4.79 -18.50
N VAL A 25 -8.27 -3.84 -18.63
CA VAL A 25 -8.06 -2.59 -19.38
C VAL A 25 -7.95 -1.46 -18.37
N ALA A 26 -6.80 -0.80 -18.33
CA ALA A 26 -6.59 0.41 -17.55
C ALA A 26 -6.71 1.61 -18.50
N ILE A 27 -7.66 2.51 -18.22
CA ILE A 27 -7.92 3.69 -19.04
C ILE A 27 -7.39 4.90 -18.27
N GLN A 28 -6.47 5.64 -18.89
CA GLN A 28 -5.97 6.90 -18.36
C GLN A 28 -6.87 8.02 -18.86
N VAL A 29 -7.35 8.84 -17.93
CA VAL A 29 -8.23 9.96 -18.19
C VAL A 29 -7.60 11.21 -17.59
N GLU A 30 -7.54 12.28 -18.39
CA GLU A 30 -7.18 13.60 -17.91
C GLU A 30 -8.35 14.21 -17.15
N VAL A 31 -8.12 14.59 -15.90
CA VAL A 31 -9.12 15.14 -14.98
C VAL A 31 -8.67 16.50 -14.47
N ALA A 32 -9.62 17.43 -14.31
CA ALA A 32 -9.35 18.73 -13.71
C ALA A 32 -8.81 18.56 -12.28
N ALA A 33 -7.83 19.39 -11.90
CA ALA A 33 -7.05 19.26 -10.66
C ALA A 33 -7.86 19.40 -9.36
N SER A 34 -9.13 19.81 -9.41
CA SER A 34 -9.95 20.03 -8.22
C SER A 34 -11.27 19.29 -8.29
N MET A 35 -11.28 18.05 -7.76
CA MET A 35 -12.49 17.48 -7.13
C MET A 35 -12.48 17.83 -5.63
N ARG A 36 -12.28 19.12 -5.31
CA ARG A 36 -12.30 19.63 -3.93
C ARG A 36 -13.71 19.49 -3.37
N VAL A 37 -14.01 18.33 -2.81
CA VAL A 37 -15.18 18.12 -1.98
C VAL A 37 -14.78 18.54 -0.57
N PRO A 38 -15.43 19.53 0.06
CA PRO A 38 -15.14 19.87 1.45
C PRO A 38 -15.21 18.61 2.31
N SER A 39 -14.24 18.43 3.21
CA SER A 39 -14.27 17.31 4.14
C SER A 39 -15.52 17.39 5.02
N GLU A 40 -16.13 16.23 5.30
CA GLU A 40 -17.36 16.17 6.11
C GLU A 40 -17.13 16.69 7.55
N ARG A 41 -15.92 16.49 8.09
CA ARG A 41 -15.47 17.03 9.39
C ARG A 41 -14.35 18.04 9.21
N ARG A 42 -14.31 19.01 10.12
CA ARG A 42 -13.24 20.02 10.24
C ARG A 42 -12.14 19.60 11.24
N GLU A 43 -12.03 18.30 11.50
CA GLU A 43 -11.15 17.75 12.53
C GLU A 43 -9.86 17.18 11.90
N ARG A 44 -8.79 17.18 12.71
CA ARG A 44 -7.55 16.47 12.41
C ARG A 44 -7.63 15.07 12.99
N LEU A 45 -7.28 14.06 12.21
CA LEU A 45 -7.29 12.65 12.64
C LEU A 45 -5.89 12.07 12.61
N GLY A 46 -5.38 11.63 13.76
CA GLY A 46 -4.15 10.84 13.85
C GLY A 46 -4.40 9.38 13.45
N VAL A 47 -3.44 8.80 12.73
CA VAL A 47 -3.51 7.43 12.22
C VAL A 47 -2.23 6.69 12.59
N ASP A 48 -2.37 5.70 13.47
CA ASP A 48 -1.33 4.74 13.83
C ASP A 48 -1.47 3.47 12.97
N LEU A 49 -0.37 3.09 12.31
CA LEU A 49 -0.32 1.96 11.38
C LEU A 49 0.23 0.71 12.08
N ASN A 50 -0.67 -0.08 12.64
CA ASN A 50 -0.36 -1.37 13.23
C ASN A 50 -0.46 -2.53 12.23
N THR A 51 0.24 -3.63 12.52
CA THR A 51 0.17 -4.82 11.64
C THR A 51 -1.17 -5.55 11.72
N GLY A 52 -1.99 -5.24 12.73
CA GLY A 52 -3.30 -5.85 12.99
C GLY A 52 -4.47 -4.92 12.72
N SER A 53 -4.27 -3.64 12.97
CA SER A 53 -5.26 -2.57 12.90
C SER A 53 -4.63 -1.32 12.31
N ILE A 54 -5.47 -0.40 11.88
CA ILE A 54 -5.12 1.01 11.79
C ILE A 54 -5.91 1.70 12.91
N ASP A 55 -5.20 2.26 13.87
CA ASP A 55 -5.79 2.86 15.06
C ASP A 55 -5.87 4.37 14.87
N LEU A 56 -7.01 4.94 15.25
CA LEU A 56 -7.34 6.32 14.97
C LEU A 56 -7.37 7.11 16.28
N SER A 57 -6.97 8.39 16.23
CA SER A 57 -6.97 9.26 17.41
C SER A 57 -8.37 9.54 17.98
N ASP A 58 -9.44 9.21 17.25
CA ASP A 58 -10.82 9.26 17.72
C ASP A 58 -11.25 8.00 18.51
N GLY A 59 -10.31 7.09 18.78
CA GLY A 59 -10.52 5.85 19.53
C GLY A 59 -11.02 4.69 18.68
N LYS A 60 -11.27 4.87 17.38
CA LYS A 60 -11.70 3.78 16.49
C LYS A 60 -10.50 2.98 15.98
N SER A 61 -10.74 1.71 15.67
CA SER A 61 -9.75 0.81 15.09
C SER A 61 -10.29 0.16 13.82
N ILE A 62 -9.49 0.15 12.75
CA ILE A 62 -9.82 -0.47 11.46
C ILE A 62 -9.02 -1.77 11.33
N PRO A 63 -9.64 -2.95 11.38
CA PRO A 63 -8.92 -4.21 11.29
C PRO A 63 -8.33 -4.43 9.89
N THR A 64 -7.09 -4.91 9.86
CA THR A 64 -6.38 -5.23 8.62
C THR A 64 -6.86 -6.56 8.02
N PRO A 65 -6.97 -6.67 6.68
CA PRO A 65 -7.57 -7.85 6.05
C PRO A 65 -6.68 -9.10 6.09
N ARG A 66 -5.37 -8.93 6.30
CA ARG A 66 -4.30 -9.96 6.33
C ARG A 66 -4.45 -11.09 5.28
N PRO A 67 -4.63 -10.74 3.99
CA PRO A 67 -4.97 -11.70 2.94
C PRO A 67 -3.86 -12.72 2.65
N LEU A 68 -2.58 -12.35 2.79
CA LEU A 68 -1.44 -13.26 2.63
C LEU A 68 -1.43 -14.28 3.77
N SER A 69 -1.57 -13.81 5.01
CA SER A 69 -1.55 -14.67 6.20
C SER A 69 -2.61 -15.77 6.12
N LYS A 70 -3.84 -15.41 5.68
CA LYS A 70 -4.96 -16.36 5.46
C LYS A 70 -4.66 -17.42 4.39
N ARG A 71 -3.78 -17.13 3.42
CA ARG A 71 -3.48 -18.01 2.27
C ARG A 71 -2.07 -18.59 2.30
N ALA A 72 -1.26 -18.26 3.30
CA ALA A 72 0.16 -18.58 3.36
C ALA A 72 0.44 -20.09 3.31
N LYS A 73 -0.36 -20.91 4.02
CA LYS A 73 -0.22 -22.38 4.02
C LYS A 73 -0.43 -22.95 2.61
N ARG A 74 -1.49 -22.50 1.92
CA ARG A 74 -1.80 -22.94 0.56
C ARG A 74 -0.72 -22.51 -0.43
N LEU A 75 -0.27 -21.26 -0.32
CA LEU A 75 0.80 -20.72 -1.15
C LEU A 75 2.10 -21.54 -0.97
N SER A 76 2.51 -21.78 0.28
CA SER A 76 3.70 -22.60 0.60
C SER A 76 3.62 -24.00 0.00
N ARG A 77 2.46 -24.67 0.11
CA ARG A 77 2.26 -26.00 -0.49
C ARG A 77 2.42 -25.99 -2.01
N LEU A 78 1.82 -25.02 -2.69
CA LEU A 78 1.92 -24.90 -4.15
C LEU A 78 3.33 -24.54 -4.59
N SER A 79 4.00 -23.61 -3.91
CA SER A 79 5.39 -23.23 -4.20
C SER A 79 6.34 -24.43 -4.04
N LYS A 80 6.16 -25.25 -2.99
CA LYS A 80 6.92 -26.51 -2.82
C LYS A 80 6.65 -27.49 -3.96
N LYS A 81 5.40 -27.63 -4.40
CA LYS A 81 5.02 -28.49 -5.53
C LYS A 81 5.67 -28.02 -6.84
N THR A 82 5.68 -26.71 -7.09
CA THR A 82 6.38 -26.10 -8.25
C THR A 82 7.88 -26.34 -8.17
N SER A 83 8.52 -26.10 -7.02
CA SER A 83 9.96 -26.31 -6.82
C SER A 83 10.38 -27.76 -7.10
N ARG A 84 9.65 -28.75 -6.57
CA ARG A 84 9.93 -30.18 -6.83
C ARG A 84 9.83 -30.53 -8.32
N LYS A 85 8.84 -29.97 -9.02
CA LYS A 85 8.67 -30.19 -10.46
C LYS A 85 9.77 -29.55 -11.29
N ILE A 86 10.24 -28.37 -10.90
CA ILE A 86 11.38 -27.71 -11.55
C ILE A 86 12.65 -28.55 -11.32
N ALA A 87 12.89 -29.03 -10.09
CA ALA A 87 14.04 -29.89 -9.80
C ALA A 87 14.02 -31.17 -10.64
N TYR A 88 12.86 -31.82 -10.78
CA TYR A 88 12.71 -32.97 -11.66
C TYR A 88 12.99 -32.63 -13.14
N ALA A 89 12.46 -31.50 -13.63
CA ALA A 89 12.70 -31.06 -15.00
C ALA A 89 14.19 -30.73 -15.28
N LYS A 90 14.92 -30.21 -14.28
CA LYS A 90 16.38 -30.03 -14.37
C LYS A 90 17.11 -31.35 -14.54
N VAL A 91 16.81 -32.32 -13.67
CA VAL A 91 17.44 -33.66 -13.71
C VAL A 91 17.16 -34.34 -15.05
N ALA A 92 15.93 -34.25 -15.55
CA ALA A 92 15.57 -34.77 -16.87
C ALA A 92 16.32 -34.06 -18.04
N ALA A 93 16.78 -32.82 -17.84
CA ALA A 93 17.60 -32.09 -18.79
C ALA A 93 19.12 -32.30 -18.57
N GLY A 94 19.53 -33.26 -17.73
CA GLY A 94 20.93 -33.56 -17.42
C GLY A 94 21.58 -32.60 -16.43
N ILE A 95 20.79 -31.78 -15.72
CA ILE A 95 21.28 -30.78 -14.74
C ILE A 95 20.96 -31.28 -13.33
N ALA A 96 21.94 -31.27 -12.43
CA ALA A 96 21.69 -31.62 -11.04
C ALA A 96 20.62 -30.70 -10.42
N GLY A 97 19.74 -31.26 -9.59
CA GLY A 97 18.54 -30.53 -9.13
C GLY A 97 18.84 -29.27 -8.31
N ASP A 98 19.93 -29.32 -7.54
CA ASP A 98 20.49 -28.27 -6.70
C ASP A 98 21.38 -27.27 -7.46
N GLN A 99 21.93 -27.68 -8.60
CA GLN A 99 22.73 -26.81 -9.45
C GLN A 99 21.93 -25.63 -10.00
N ALA A 100 22.58 -24.46 -10.08
CA ALA A 100 22.01 -23.28 -10.74
C ALA A 100 21.74 -23.56 -12.22
N MET A 101 20.69 -22.95 -12.77
CA MET A 101 20.39 -23.07 -14.20
C MET A 101 21.47 -22.36 -15.02
N PRO A 102 22.13 -23.03 -15.98
CA PRO A 102 23.00 -22.35 -16.93
C PRO A 102 22.22 -21.30 -17.73
N THR A 103 22.85 -20.16 -18.01
CA THR A 103 22.22 -19.07 -18.77
C THR A 103 21.86 -19.55 -20.18
N GLY A 104 20.65 -19.23 -20.64
CA GLY A 104 20.14 -19.63 -21.96
C GLY A 104 19.43 -20.99 -21.99
N THR A 105 19.56 -21.81 -20.95
CA THR A 105 18.91 -23.13 -20.90
C THR A 105 17.40 -23.03 -20.72
N ARG A 106 16.63 -23.74 -21.54
CA ARG A 106 15.17 -23.85 -21.43
C ARG A 106 14.77 -25.23 -20.96
N LEU A 107 14.05 -25.29 -19.83
CA LEU A 107 13.46 -26.53 -19.33
C LEU A 107 12.11 -26.79 -20.02
N ALA A 108 11.82 -28.05 -20.32
CA ALA A 108 10.49 -28.46 -20.75
C ALA A 108 9.48 -28.24 -19.61
N ILE A 109 8.50 -27.36 -19.84
CA ILE A 109 7.46 -27.05 -18.85
C ILE A 109 6.29 -28.01 -19.02
N SER A 110 6.10 -28.91 -18.06
CA SER A 110 4.92 -29.80 -18.07
C SER A 110 3.60 -29.05 -17.92
N ILE A 111 2.52 -29.57 -18.51
CA ILE A 111 1.16 -29.02 -18.36
C ILE A 111 0.78 -28.90 -16.88
N ASN A 112 1.15 -29.90 -16.07
CA ASN A 112 0.87 -29.90 -14.64
C ASN A 112 1.66 -28.82 -13.88
N LEU A 113 2.88 -28.48 -14.30
CA LEU A 113 3.64 -27.35 -13.76
C LEU A 113 2.94 -26.03 -14.09
N ARG A 114 2.54 -25.84 -15.35
CA ARG A 114 1.76 -24.68 -15.81
C ARG A 114 0.49 -24.48 -14.97
N LYS A 115 -0.32 -25.52 -14.82
CA LYS A 115 -1.53 -25.50 -13.96
C LYS A 115 -1.23 -25.11 -12.50
N THR A 116 -0.09 -25.54 -11.95
CA THR A 116 0.29 -25.21 -10.55
C THR A 116 0.71 -23.74 -10.45
N ASN A 117 1.48 -23.24 -11.42
CA ASN A 117 1.87 -21.83 -11.48
C ASN A 117 0.66 -20.92 -11.69
N ASP A 118 -0.32 -21.34 -12.50
CA ASP A 118 -1.58 -20.64 -12.68
C ASP A 118 -2.37 -20.52 -11.36
N GLN A 119 -2.39 -21.57 -10.54
CA GLN A 119 -2.99 -21.53 -9.21
C GLN A 119 -2.27 -20.54 -8.28
N ILE A 120 -0.94 -20.52 -8.31
CA ILE A 120 -0.12 -19.54 -7.55
C ILE A 120 -0.44 -18.12 -8.02
N ALA A 121 -0.46 -17.87 -9.32
CA ALA A 121 -0.78 -16.57 -9.91
C ALA A 121 -2.18 -16.07 -9.50
N ARG A 122 -3.19 -16.95 -9.51
CA ARG A 122 -4.54 -16.63 -9.05
C ARG A 122 -4.59 -16.29 -7.56
N LEU A 123 -3.83 -16.99 -6.71
CA LEU A 123 -3.75 -16.66 -5.29
C LEU A 123 -3.10 -15.30 -5.06
N HIS A 124 -1.98 -15.00 -5.74
CA HIS A 124 -1.34 -13.69 -5.64
C HIS A 124 -2.25 -12.57 -6.13
N ALA A 125 -2.95 -12.77 -7.25
CA ALA A 125 -3.93 -11.80 -7.73
C ALA A 125 -5.05 -11.57 -6.72
N GLY A 126 -5.59 -12.63 -6.10
CA GLY A 126 -6.60 -12.50 -5.05
C GLY A 126 -6.11 -11.75 -3.81
N ILE A 127 -4.88 -12.03 -3.36
CA ILE A 127 -4.24 -11.32 -2.23
C ILE A 127 -4.09 -9.84 -2.57
N HIS A 128 -3.56 -9.54 -3.76
CA HIS A 128 -3.36 -8.18 -4.23
C HIS A 128 -4.67 -7.40 -4.31
N HIS A 129 -5.70 -7.96 -4.95
CA HIS A 129 -7.00 -7.30 -5.09
C HIS A 129 -7.69 -7.05 -3.74
N GLN A 130 -7.67 -8.03 -2.82
CA GLN A 130 -8.27 -7.86 -1.50
C GLN A 130 -7.58 -6.75 -0.69
N ARG A 131 -6.24 -6.69 -0.78
CA ARG A 131 -5.46 -5.63 -0.13
C ARG A 131 -5.72 -4.26 -0.75
N GLN A 132 -5.71 -4.16 -2.07
CA GLN A 132 -5.94 -2.90 -2.80
C GLN A 132 -7.36 -2.35 -2.58
N ASP A 133 -8.38 -3.21 -2.59
CA ASP A 133 -9.77 -2.81 -2.28
C ASP A 133 -9.87 -2.22 -0.86
N TRP A 134 -9.30 -2.91 0.12
CA TRP A 134 -9.29 -2.44 1.50
C TRP A 134 -8.53 -1.12 1.66
N LEU A 135 -7.33 -1.00 1.07
CA LEU A 135 -6.53 0.23 1.11
C LEU A 135 -7.31 1.39 0.49
N HIS A 136 -7.88 1.19 -0.71
CA HIS A 136 -8.60 2.26 -1.38
C HIS A 136 -9.84 2.72 -0.61
N LYS A 137 -10.64 1.80 -0.08
CA LYS A 137 -11.83 2.14 0.71
C LYS A 137 -11.47 2.96 1.94
N ASN A 138 -10.49 2.52 2.73
CA ASN A 138 -10.14 3.20 3.97
C ASN A 138 -9.43 4.53 3.72
N THR A 139 -8.47 4.60 2.80
CA THR A 139 -7.79 5.87 2.49
C THR A 139 -8.73 6.92 1.88
N THR A 140 -9.67 6.51 1.03
CA THR A 140 -10.72 7.42 0.53
C THR A 140 -11.62 7.89 1.68
N ARG A 141 -12.05 6.97 2.56
CA ARG A 141 -12.88 7.32 3.71
C ARG A 141 -12.19 8.37 4.58
N LEU A 142 -10.94 8.11 4.98
CA LEU A 142 -10.15 8.98 5.84
C LEU A 142 -9.93 10.37 5.21
N CYS A 143 -9.59 10.45 3.93
CA CYS A 143 -9.37 11.73 3.25
C CYS A 143 -10.67 12.51 2.99
N ARG A 144 -11.81 11.82 2.84
CA ARG A 144 -13.10 12.49 2.57
C ARG A 144 -13.78 12.98 3.85
N GLU A 145 -13.63 12.23 4.94
CA GLU A 145 -14.31 12.53 6.20
C GLU A 145 -13.56 13.57 7.04
N ASN A 146 -12.23 13.75 6.87
CA ASN A 146 -11.40 14.58 7.74
C ASN A 146 -10.70 15.70 6.97
N GLN A 147 -10.55 16.87 7.60
CA GLN A 147 -9.88 18.01 6.98
C GLN A 147 -8.37 17.81 6.92
N ALA A 148 -7.80 17.15 7.92
CA ALA A 148 -6.40 16.74 7.91
C ALA A 148 -6.23 15.34 8.47
N VAL A 149 -5.26 14.61 7.93
CA VAL A 149 -4.87 13.29 8.41
C VAL A 149 -3.39 13.31 8.76
N VAL A 150 -3.05 12.92 9.98
CA VAL A 150 -1.68 12.84 10.48
C VAL A 150 -1.23 11.39 10.43
N LEU A 151 -0.15 11.12 9.69
CA LEU A 151 0.51 9.82 9.62
C LEU A 151 1.87 9.87 10.29
N GLU A 152 2.30 8.76 10.88
CA GLU A 152 3.69 8.60 11.30
C GLU A 152 4.63 8.42 10.10
N ASP A 153 5.84 8.98 10.19
CA ASP A 153 6.92 8.76 9.23
C ASP A 153 7.56 7.38 9.41
N LEU A 154 6.85 6.34 8.98
CA LEU A 154 7.35 4.97 9.04
C LEU A 154 8.31 4.69 7.87
N SER A 155 9.57 4.42 8.19
CA SER A 155 10.54 3.85 7.24
C SER A 155 10.22 2.38 6.98
N VAL A 156 9.26 2.11 6.07
CA VAL A 156 8.82 0.74 5.73
C VAL A 156 9.99 -0.10 5.21
N GLN A 157 10.92 0.49 4.46
CA GLN A 157 12.12 -0.19 3.98
C GLN A 157 13.01 -0.65 5.15
N GLY A 158 13.29 0.25 6.11
CA GLY A 158 14.05 -0.10 7.32
C GLY A 158 13.33 -1.15 8.19
N MET A 159 12.01 -1.00 8.38
CA MET A 159 11.20 -1.93 9.15
C MET A 159 11.11 -3.33 8.53
N THR A 160 11.28 -3.46 7.22
CA THR A 160 11.20 -4.74 6.51
C THR A 160 12.56 -5.32 6.11
N ALA A 161 13.65 -4.68 6.56
CA ALA A 161 15.00 -5.20 6.38
C ALA A 161 15.16 -6.61 6.98
N ALA A 162 15.96 -7.44 6.32
CA ALA A 162 16.25 -8.79 6.76
C ALA A 162 17.20 -8.78 7.95
N ALA A 163 16.90 -9.58 8.99
CA ALA A 163 17.77 -9.75 10.15
C ALA A 163 18.70 -10.98 10.02
N ARG A 164 19.01 -11.45 8.81
CA ARG A 164 19.74 -12.72 8.60
C ARG A 164 21.22 -12.65 9.02
N GLY A 165 21.85 -11.48 8.94
CA GLY A 165 23.30 -11.34 9.15
C GLY A 165 24.13 -11.99 8.03
N SER A 166 25.43 -12.14 8.27
CA SER A 166 26.38 -12.82 7.38
C SER A 166 26.69 -14.24 7.88
N PRO A 167 27.39 -15.09 7.09
CA PRO A 167 27.88 -16.38 7.57
C PRO A 167 28.81 -16.25 8.80
N GLU A 168 29.61 -15.19 8.85
CA GLU A 168 30.57 -14.90 9.93
C GLU A 168 29.88 -14.29 11.16
N GLN A 169 28.79 -13.54 10.97
CA GLN A 169 27.99 -12.95 12.04
C GLN A 169 26.49 -13.23 11.84
N PRO A 170 26.01 -14.39 12.31
CA PRO A 170 24.61 -14.78 12.16
C PRO A 170 23.67 -13.83 12.91
N GLY A 171 22.61 -13.40 12.24
CA GLY A 171 21.63 -12.52 12.85
C GLY A 171 20.77 -13.21 13.92
N LYS A 172 20.28 -12.44 14.89
CA LYS A 172 19.42 -12.92 15.98
C LYS A 172 17.94 -12.74 15.63
N LYS A 173 17.08 -13.59 16.18
CA LYS A 173 15.60 -13.52 16.02
C LYS A 173 15.12 -13.47 14.56
N VAL A 174 15.88 -14.03 13.61
CA VAL A 174 15.61 -13.99 12.16
C VAL A 174 14.20 -14.44 11.81
N ARG A 175 13.74 -15.54 12.40
CA ARG A 175 12.40 -16.10 12.15
C ARG A 175 11.28 -15.18 12.66
N GLN A 176 11.46 -14.58 13.83
CA GLN A 176 10.49 -13.63 14.39
C GLN A 176 10.41 -12.38 13.52
N LYS A 177 11.57 -11.81 13.14
CA LYS A 177 11.64 -10.66 12.24
C LYS A 177 11.04 -10.95 10.87
N ALA A 178 11.33 -12.11 10.27
CA ALA A 178 10.71 -12.51 9.01
C ALA A 178 9.18 -12.62 9.11
N GLY A 179 8.67 -13.09 10.26
CA GLY A 179 7.24 -13.10 10.57
C GLY A 179 6.64 -11.69 10.62
N LEU A 180 7.29 -10.76 11.33
CA LEU A 180 6.89 -9.36 11.42
C LEU A 180 6.93 -8.67 10.05
N ASN A 181 8.03 -8.83 9.30
CA ASN A 181 8.18 -8.27 7.95
C ASN A 181 7.05 -8.75 7.04
N ARG A 182 6.69 -10.04 7.12
CA ARG A 182 5.55 -10.58 6.36
C ARG A 182 4.24 -9.90 6.74
N SER A 183 3.99 -9.66 8.03
CA SER A 183 2.78 -8.97 8.49
C SER A 183 2.72 -7.52 8.02
N ILE A 184 3.84 -6.77 8.11
CA ILE A 184 3.95 -5.40 7.61
C ILE A 184 3.66 -5.34 6.10
N LEU A 185 4.27 -6.24 5.32
CA LEU A 185 4.06 -6.33 3.87
C LEU A 185 2.63 -6.77 3.50
N ASP A 186 1.95 -7.53 4.36
CA ASP A 186 0.55 -7.94 4.15
C ASP A 186 -0.41 -6.74 4.26
N VAL A 187 -0.10 -5.77 5.14
CA VAL A 187 -0.88 -4.52 5.26
C VAL A 187 -0.51 -3.50 4.18
N ALA A 188 0.77 -3.50 3.75
CA ALA A 188 1.32 -2.59 2.74
C ALA A 188 1.26 -1.11 3.12
N PHE A 189 1.90 -0.77 4.25
CA PHE A 189 2.03 0.62 4.74
C PHE A 189 2.54 1.62 3.70
N GLY A 190 3.50 1.22 2.86
CA GLY A 190 3.99 2.09 1.78
C GLY A 190 2.91 2.44 0.74
N GLU A 191 2.06 1.48 0.37
CA GLU A 191 0.92 1.74 -0.51
C GLU A 191 -0.15 2.58 0.20
N PHE A 192 -0.37 2.36 1.50
CA PHE A 192 -1.29 3.18 2.28
C PHE A 192 -0.87 4.66 2.26
N ARG A 193 0.39 4.97 2.56
CA ARG A 193 0.93 6.33 2.48
C ARG A 193 0.81 6.91 1.08
N ARG A 194 1.22 6.15 0.04
CA ARG A 194 1.08 6.57 -1.36
C ARG A 194 -0.37 6.91 -1.71
N HIS A 195 -1.33 6.13 -1.22
CA HIS A 195 -2.75 6.36 -1.46
C HIS A 195 -3.28 7.58 -0.72
N MET A 196 -2.85 7.78 0.52
CA MET A 196 -3.21 8.97 1.30
C MET A 196 -2.70 10.23 0.62
N ASP A 197 -1.47 10.24 0.11
CA ASP A 197 -0.85 11.39 -0.54
C ASP A 197 -1.67 11.90 -1.74
N TYR A 198 -1.93 11.03 -2.72
CA TYR A 198 -2.70 11.46 -3.90
C TYR A 198 -4.17 11.74 -3.58
N LYS A 199 -4.77 11.08 -2.58
CA LYS A 199 -6.19 11.28 -2.22
C LYS A 199 -6.41 12.49 -1.35
N ALA A 200 -5.47 12.82 -0.48
CA ALA A 200 -5.50 14.06 0.29
C ALA A 200 -5.54 15.25 -0.68
N ALA A 201 -4.64 15.26 -1.67
CA ALA A 201 -4.66 16.24 -2.75
C ALA A 201 -5.98 16.23 -3.53
N LEU A 202 -6.51 15.04 -3.88
CA LEU A 202 -7.75 14.90 -4.64
C LEU A 202 -8.98 15.46 -3.91
N TYR A 203 -9.12 15.16 -2.62
CA TYR A 203 -10.27 15.54 -1.79
C TYR A 203 -10.05 16.84 -1.01
N GLY A 204 -8.89 17.48 -1.14
CA GLY A 204 -8.56 18.72 -0.43
C GLY A 204 -8.32 18.55 1.07
N ALA A 205 -8.02 17.33 1.51
CA ALA A 205 -7.52 17.08 2.86
C ALA A 205 -6.03 17.38 2.94
N GLU A 206 -5.57 17.83 4.11
CA GLU A 206 -4.15 18.03 4.38
C GLU A 206 -3.54 16.73 4.90
N LEU A 207 -2.49 16.22 4.26
CA LEU A 207 -1.71 15.10 4.76
C LEU A 207 -0.51 15.64 5.53
N ILE A 208 -0.43 15.33 6.83
CA ILE A 208 0.68 15.71 7.70
C ILE A 208 1.46 14.44 8.01
N VAL A 209 2.77 14.42 7.71
CA VAL A 209 3.65 13.32 8.11
C VAL A 209 4.43 13.79 9.33
N ALA A 210 4.16 13.20 10.49
CA ALA A 210 4.90 13.47 11.72
C ALA A 210 6.19 12.64 11.70
N ALA A 211 7.35 13.30 11.80
CA ALA A 211 8.61 12.60 12.03
C ALA A 211 8.48 11.79 13.33
N ALA A 212 8.97 10.54 13.31
CA ALA A 212 9.06 9.76 14.53
C ALA A 212 9.85 10.59 15.56
N PRO A 213 9.33 10.80 16.78
CA PRO A 213 10.05 11.58 17.78
C PRO A 213 11.37 10.85 18.07
N GLU A 214 12.49 11.41 17.63
CA GLU A 214 13.79 11.06 18.17
C GLU A 214 13.72 11.41 19.65
N HIS A 215 13.60 10.38 20.51
CA HIS A 215 13.70 10.42 21.97
C HIS A 215 13.76 11.80 22.63
N ASP A 216 12.68 12.57 22.58
CA ASP A 216 12.54 13.75 23.43
C ASP A 216 11.06 13.97 23.77
N HIS A 217 10.72 13.60 25.01
CA HIS A 217 9.37 13.70 25.55
C HIS A 217 8.92 15.16 25.76
N GLY A 218 9.74 16.17 25.48
CA GLY A 218 9.41 17.59 25.67
C GLY A 218 9.04 18.39 24.41
N ALA A 219 9.31 17.90 23.20
CA ALA A 219 9.15 18.68 21.96
C ALA A 219 7.75 18.57 21.32
N LEU A 220 7.04 17.45 21.56
CA LEU A 220 5.76 17.13 20.91
C LEU A 220 4.63 18.11 21.24
N GLU A 221 4.60 18.70 22.45
CA GLU A 221 3.56 19.68 22.80
C GLU A 221 3.76 21.03 22.10
N LYS A 222 5.02 21.44 21.91
CA LYS A 222 5.36 22.72 21.27
C LYS A 222 5.15 22.66 19.75
N ASP A 223 5.50 21.55 19.11
CA ASP A 223 5.30 21.38 17.67
C ASP A 223 3.84 21.20 17.28
N VAL A 224 3.03 20.54 18.13
CA VAL A 224 1.58 20.43 17.90
C VAL A 224 0.88 21.79 18.06
N HIS A 225 1.33 22.64 19.00
CA HIS A 225 0.83 24.01 19.12
C HIS A 225 1.24 24.88 17.92
N ALA A 226 2.52 24.85 17.53
CA ALA A 226 3.01 25.60 16.37
C ALA A 226 2.30 25.16 15.07
N ALA A 227 2.08 23.86 14.87
CA ALA A 227 1.34 23.34 13.73
C ALA A 227 -0.18 23.63 13.79
N LYS A 228 -0.75 23.82 14.98
CA LYS A 228 -2.14 24.30 15.15
C LYS A 228 -2.25 25.78 14.77
N GLU A 229 -1.34 26.62 15.26
CA GLU A 229 -1.33 28.06 14.97
C GLU A 229 -1.09 28.33 13.48
N LEU A 230 -0.13 27.63 12.86
CA LEU A 230 0.15 27.77 11.42
C LEU A 230 -1.05 27.35 10.56
N GLY A 231 -1.78 26.30 10.99
CA GLY A 231 -2.98 25.83 10.33
C GLY A 231 -4.17 26.79 10.47
N GLN A 232 -4.36 27.36 11.67
CA GLN A 232 -5.41 28.35 11.94
C GLN A 232 -5.15 29.67 11.19
N ALA A 233 -3.90 30.13 11.16
CA ALA A 233 -3.49 31.32 10.41
C ALA A 233 -3.75 31.16 8.91
N ARG A 234 -3.42 29.99 8.34
CA ARG A 234 -3.67 29.69 6.91
C ARG A 234 -5.15 29.51 6.59
N ALA A 235 -5.93 28.90 7.48
CA ALA A 235 -7.38 28.80 7.34
C ALA A 235 -8.05 30.18 7.34
N LYS A 236 -7.58 31.09 8.20
CA LYS A 236 -8.03 32.49 8.25
C LYS A 236 -7.69 33.25 6.97
N ALA A 237 -6.43 33.16 6.51
CA ALA A 237 -6.01 33.76 5.25
C ALA A 237 -6.79 33.24 4.03
N SER A 238 -7.11 31.94 4.01
CA SER A 238 -7.90 31.33 2.93
C SER A 238 -9.39 31.72 3.00
N ALA A 239 -9.93 32.05 4.17
CA ALA A 239 -11.27 32.60 4.33
C ALA A 239 -11.34 34.07 3.90
N GLU A 240 -10.34 34.88 4.27
CA GLU A 240 -10.24 36.30 3.89
C GLU A 240 -10.10 36.48 2.37
N ALA A 241 -9.31 35.61 1.71
CA ALA A 241 -9.18 35.60 0.25
C ALA A 241 -10.50 35.25 -0.47
N ARG A 242 -11.41 34.50 0.16
CA ARG A 242 -12.74 34.19 -0.41
C ARG A 242 -13.71 35.38 -0.30
N VAL A 243 -13.61 36.18 0.76
CA VAL A 243 -14.44 37.38 0.96
C VAL A 243 -13.98 38.53 0.06
N SER A 244 -12.68 38.66 -0.21
CA SER A 244 -12.19 39.66 -1.17
C SER A 244 -12.59 39.34 -2.61
N THR A 245 -12.61 38.06 -2.98
CA THR A 245 -13.01 37.61 -4.32
C THR A 245 -14.51 37.78 -4.58
N SER A 246 -15.36 37.75 -3.54
CA SER A 246 -16.80 38.00 -3.68
C SER A 246 -17.15 39.50 -3.76
N ARG A 247 -16.35 40.39 -3.15
CA ARG A 247 -16.55 41.85 -3.22
C ARG A 247 -16.12 42.46 -4.57
N ASN A 248 -15.16 41.85 -5.27
CA ASN A 248 -14.70 42.32 -6.59
C ASN A 248 -15.54 41.81 -7.78
N ARG A 249 -16.63 41.09 -7.52
CA ARG A 249 -17.59 40.60 -8.53
C ARG A 249 -18.99 41.21 -8.39
N SER A 250 -19.12 42.28 -7.60
CA SER A 250 -20.34 43.08 -7.43
C SER A 250 -20.23 44.36 -8.23
#